data_AF-A0A0G0R128-F1
#
_entry.id   AF-A0A0G0R128-F1
#
_cell.length_a   1.000
_cell.length_b   1.000
_cell.length_c   1.000
_cell.angle_alpha   90.00
_cell.angle_beta   90.00
_cell.angle_gamma   90.00
#
_symmetry.space_group_name_H-M   'P 1'
#
loop_
_entity.id
_entity.type
_entity.pdbx_description
1 polymer ?
#
loop_
_entity_poly.entity_id
_entity_poly.type
_entity_poly.pdbx_seq_one_letter_code
_entity_poly.pdbx_strand_id
1 'polypeptide(L)'
;MKGKRFVLADGFHVKYLRGIGLKNQKAIIGGDRKSISIAAASIIAKVERDKFMRDLNRVYPNYGFERNKGYGTRYHKEALKQFGLSQIHRTSFNLSPYL
;
A
#
# COMPACT_ATOMS: atom_id res chain seq x y z
N MET A 1 1.14 -17.73 29.11
CA MET A 1 1.70 -16.41 29.49
C MET A 1 1.27 -15.37 28.45
N LYS A 2 0.41 -14.39 28.80
CA LYS A 2 0.09 -13.27 27.89
C LYS A 2 1.26 -12.26 27.94
N GLY A 3 2.33 -12.54 27.19
CA GLY A 3 3.47 -11.63 27.09
C GLY A 3 3.05 -10.26 26.56
N LYS A 4 3.64 -9.18 27.09
CA LYS A 4 3.47 -7.82 26.55
C LYS A 4 3.85 -7.84 25.07
N ARG A 5 2.89 -7.51 24.19
CA ARG A 5 3.15 -7.37 22.76
C ARG A 5 3.88 -6.05 22.50
N PHE A 6 4.96 -6.11 21.71
CA PHE A 6 5.73 -4.95 21.28
C PHE A 6 5.80 -4.93 19.75
N VAL A 7 5.71 -3.76 19.14
CA VAL A 7 5.69 -3.61 17.66
C VAL A 7 6.79 -2.68 17.20
N LEU A 8 7.50 -3.12 16.15
CA LEU A 8 8.37 -2.26 15.37
C LEU A 8 7.59 -1.80 14.12
N ALA A 9 7.54 -0.50 13.86
CA ALA A 9 6.84 0.08 12.73
C ALA A 9 7.81 0.90 11.85
N ASP A 10 7.62 0.85 10.53
CA ASP A 10 8.42 1.67 9.62
C ASP A 10 7.88 3.10 9.56
N GLY A 11 8.77 4.08 9.69
CA GLY A 11 8.48 5.51 9.58
C GLY A 11 7.80 6.14 10.80
N PHE A 12 6.61 5.67 11.18
CA PHE A 12 5.75 6.36 12.15
C PHE A 12 5.00 5.42 13.09
N HIS A 13 4.50 5.98 14.19
CA HIS A 13 3.63 5.27 15.12
C HIS A 13 2.26 5.02 14.50
N VAL A 14 1.71 3.83 14.73
CA VAL A 14 0.38 3.47 14.24
C VAL A 14 -0.63 3.77 15.34
N LYS A 15 -1.42 4.83 15.14
CA LYS A 15 -2.36 5.36 16.14
C LYS A 15 -3.38 4.34 16.65
N TYR A 16 -3.83 3.44 15.80
CA TYR A 16 -4.96 2.53 16.08
C TYR A 16 -4.59 1.05 15.95
N LEU A 17 -3.55 0.60 16.66
CA LEU A 17 -3.26 -0.84 16.79
C LEU A 17 -4.07 -1.44 17.93
N ARG A 18 -5.00 -2.35 17.59
CA ARG A 18 -5.89 -3.01 18.54
C ARG A 18 -5.07 -3.73 19.62
N GLY A 19 -5.26 -3.30 20.87
CA GLY A 19 -4.60 -3.90 22.04
C GLY A 19 -3.11 -3.54 22.20
N ILE A 20 -2.58 -2.57 21.44
CA ILE A 20 -1.17 -2.14 21.51
C ILE A 20 -1.12 -0.61 21.55
N GLY A 21 -0.93 -0.06 22.76
CA GLY A 21 -0.76 1.38 22.94
C GLY A 21 0.59 1.89 22.40
N LEU A 22 0.69 3.20 22.17
CA LEU A 22 1.88 3.87 21.60
C LEU A 22 3.18 3.54 22.34
N LYS A 23 3.13 3.41 23.68
CA LYS A 23 4.29 3.05 24.52
C LYS A 23 4.89 1.67 24.23
N ASN A 24 4.14 0.79 23.58
CA ASN A 24 4.57 -0.55 23.20
C ASN A 24 4.92 -0.64 21.70
N GLN A 25 5.21 0.51 21.09
CA GLN A 25 5.62 0.61 19.70
C GLN A 25 6.97 1.32 19.62
N LYS A 26 7.75 1.00 18.57
CA LYS A 26 8.91 1.78 18.16
C LYS A 26 8.81 2.08 16.67
N ALA A 27 8.63 3.35 16.34
CA ALA A 27 8.73 3.82 14.97
C ALA A 27 10.21 3.95 14.55
N ILE A 28 10.58 3.41 13.40
CA ILE A 28 11.94 3.42 12.87
C ILE A 28 11.91 3.97 11.46
N ILE A 29 12.50 5.16 11.23
CA ILE A 29 12.62 5.74 9.89
C ILE A 29 13.54 4.86 9.03
N GLY A 30 13.01 4.35 7.91
CA GLY A 30 13.71 3.38 7.06
C GLY A 30 13.95 2.06 7.80
N GLY A 31 12.93 1.62 8.53
CA GLY A 31 12.98 0.43 9.37
C GLY A 31 13.18 -0.86 8.59
N ASP A 32 12.73 -0.88 7.33
CA ASP A 32 12.96 -1.98 6.38
C ASP A 32 14.44 -2.32 6.18
N ARG A 33 15.34 -1.34 6.26
CA ARG A 33 16.81 -1.54 6.14
C ARG A 33 17.50 -1.80 7.48
N LYS A 34 16.77 -1.69 8.59
CA LYS A 34 17.34 -1.70 9.96
C LYS A 34 16.78 -2.82 10.85
N SER A 35 15.70 -3.47 10.45
CA SER A 35 15.03 -4.51 11.22
C SER A 35 14.55 -5.63 10.31
N ILE A 36 15.00 -6.86 10.60
CA ILE A 36 14.60 -8.06 9.87
C ILE A 36 13.09 -8.27 9.95
N SER A 37 12.45 -7.96 11.09
CA SER A 37 11.00 -8.09 11.24
C SER A 37 10.24 -7.08 10.36
N ILE A 38 10.74 -5.84 10.24
CA ILE A 38 10.12 -4.85 9.35
C ILE A 38 10.36 -5.23 7.89
N ALA A 39 11.56 -5.69 7.53
CA ALA A 39 11.89 -6.17 6.18
C ALA A 39 11.00 -7.34 5.76
N ALA A 40 10.81 -8.33 6.63
CA ALA A 40 9.93 -9.46 6.36
C ALA A 40 8.47 -9.00 6.16
N ALA A 41 7.99 -8.09 7.00
CA ALA A 41 6.65 -7.53 6.85
C ALA A 41 6.47 -6.73 5.54
N SER A 42 7.48 -5.98 5.10
CA SER A 42 7.42 -5.20 3.86
C SER A 42 7.39 -6.10 2.62
N ILE A 43 8.14 -7.22 2.63
CA ILE A 43 8.09 -8.24 1.57
C ILE A 43 6.69 -8.84 1.46
N ILE A 44 6.12 -9.31 2.58
CA ILE A 44 4.77 -9.88 2.59
C ILE A 44 3.75 -8.87 2.06
N ALA A 45 3.79 -7.63 2.57
CA ALA A 45 2.86 -6.59 2.15
C ALA A 45 2.96 -6.28 0.65
N LYS A 46 4.19 -6.23 0.11
CA LYS A 46 4.44 -5.97 -1.31
C LYS A 46 3.95 -7.10 -2.20
N VAL A 47 4.29 -8.35 -1.87
CA VAL A 47 3.91 -9.53 -2.66
C VAL A 47 2.40 -9.67 -2.73
N GLU A 48 1.71 -9.54 -1.59
CA GLU A 48 0.24 -9.61 -1.54
C GLU A 48 -0.41 -8.46 -2.31
N ARG A 49 0.10 -7.23 -2.17
CA ARG A 49 -0.40 -6.08 -2.95
C ARG A 49 -0.22 -6.30 -4.44
N ASP A 50 0.94 -6.78 -4.88
CA ASP A 50 1.22 -6.97 -6.31
C ASP A 50 0.38 -8.10 -6.91
N LYS A 51 0.07 -9.14 -6.14
CA LYS A 51 -0.90 -10.17 -6.50
C LYS A 51 -2.30 -9.59 -6.65
N PHE A 52 -2.78 -8.85 -5.63
CA PHE A 52 -4.08 -8.21 -5.66
C PHE A 52 -4.27 -7.29 -6.88
N MET A 53 -3.24 -6.50 -7.23
CA MET A 53 -3.31 -5.63 -8.42
C MET A 53 -3.35 -6.42 -9.74
N ARG A 54 -2.75 -7.61 -9.83
CA ARG A 54 -2.91 -8.50 -10.99
C ARG A 54 -4.33 -9.05 -11.09
N ASP A 55 -4.92 -9.43 -9.97
CA ASP A 55 -6.30 -9.93 -9.94
C ASP A 55 -7.28 -8.83 -10.35
N LEU A 56 -7.09 -7.60 -9.87
CA LEU A 56 -7.87 -6.43 -10.29
C LEU A 56 -7.72 -6.10 -11.77
N ASN A 57 -6.57 -6.39 -12.39
CA ASN A 57 -6.40 -6.19 -13.83
C ASN A 57 -7.37 -7.06 -14.65
N ARG A 58 -7.75 -8.24 -14.14
CA ARG A 58 -8.74 -9.10 -14.81
C ARG A 58 -10.14 -8.48 -14.77
N VAL A 59 -10.45 -7.74 -13.71
CA VAL A 59 -11.73 -7.03 -13.53
C VAL A 59 -11.74 -5.69 -14.27
N TYR A 60 -10.60 -5.01 -14.31
CA TYR A 60 -10.42 -3.67 -14.90
C TYR A 60 -9.23 -3.66 -15.88
N PRO A 61 -9.35 -4.31 -17.05
CA PRO A 61 -8.23 -4.58 -17.95
C PRO A 61 -7.60 -3.33 -18.57
N ASN A 62 -8.39 -2.25 -18.71
CA ASN A 62 -7.97 -1.03 -19.40
C ASN A 62 -6.89 -0.22 -18.67
N TYR A 63 -6.70 -0.45 -17.36
CA TYR A 63 -5.83 0.40 -16.53
C TYR A 63 -4.42 -0.15 -16.34
N GLY A 64 -4.14 -1.39 -16.77
CA GLY A 64 -2.80 -1.97 -16.70
C GLY A 64 -2.28 -2.22 -15.27
N PHE A 65 -3.20 -2.50 -14.33
CA PHE A 65 -2.90 -2.71 -12.91
C PHE A 65 -1.88 -3.83 -12.67
N GLU A 66 -1.82 -4.83 -13.55
CA GLU A 66 -0.81 -5.89 -13.46
C GLU A 66 0.63 -5.36 -13.58
N ARG A 67 0.83 -4.25 -14.29
CA ARG A 67 2.15 -3.64 -14.53
C ARG A 67 2.40 -2.49 -13.57
N ASN A 68 1.47 -1.54 -13.51
CA ASN A 68 1.66 -0.29 -12.78
C ASN A 68 1.23 -0.36 -11.32
N LYS A 69 0.56 -1.43 -10.87
CA LYS A 69 0.12 -1.61 -9.47
C LYS A 69 -0.74 -0.45 -8.91
N GLY A 70 -1.39 0.30 -9.78
CA GLY A 70 -2.19 1.49 -9.45
C GLY A 70 -1.38 2.77 -9.30
N TYR A 71 -0.06 2.76 -9.53
CA TYR A 71 0.74 3.98 -9.57
C TYR A 71 0.39 4.80 -10.83
N GLY A 72 0.48 6.13 -10.71
CA GLY A 72 0.23 7.09 -11.80
C GLY A 72 1.32 7.10 -12.87
N THR A 73 1.55 5.96 -13.50
CA THR A 73 2.40 5.84 -14.69
C THR A 73 1.76 6.53 -15.90
N ARG A 74 2.54 6.80 -16.94
CA ARG A 74 2.02 7.41 -18.19
C ARG A 74 0.81 6.63 -18.73
N TYR A 75 0.96 5.31 -18.86
CA TYR A 75 -0.11 4.43 -19.33
C TYR A 75 -1.37 4.52 -18.47
N HIS A 76 -1.22 4.49 -17.14
CA HIS A 76 -2.38 4.55 -16.24
C HIS A 76 -3.12 5.89 -16.37
N LYS A 77 -2.39 6.99 -16.54
CA LYS A 77 -2.97 8.33 -16.76
C LYS A 77 -3.69 8.42 -18.10
N GLU A 78 -3.13 7.84 -19.15
CA GLU A 78 -3.80 7.76 -20.46
C GLU A 78 -5.09 6.93 -20.40
N ALA A 79 -5.05 5.79 -19.69
CA ALA A 79 -6.23 4.98 -19.45
C ALA A 79 -7.32 5.73 -18.65
N LEU A 80 -6.93 6.53 -17.65
CA LEU A 80 -7.87 7.38 -16.91
C LEU A 80 -8.57 8.40 -17.82
N LYS A 81 -7.83 9.04 -18.73
CA LYS A 81 -8.41 9.99 -19.71
C LYS A 81 -9.36 9.31 -20.68
N GLN A 82 -9.05 8.09 -21.11
CA GLN A 82 -9.83 7.36 -22.11
C GLN A 82 -11.07 6.68 -21.52
N PHE A 83 -10.96 6.11 -20.31
CA PHE A 83 -11.99 5.23 -19.73
C PHE A 83 -12.61 5.78 -18.44
N GLY A 84 -12.14 6.93 -17.95
CA GLY A 84 -12.58 7.49 -16.67
C GLY A 84 -12.13 6.66 -15.47
N LEU A 85 -12.67 6.99 -14.29
CA LEU A 85 -12.37 6.26 -13.04
C LEU A 85 -13.12 4.93 -12.95
N SER A 86 -12.41 3.90 -12.48
CA SER A 86 -13.04 2.69 -11.93
C SER A 86 -13.37 2.84 -10.44
N GLN A 87 -14.21 1.95 -9.90
CA GLN A 87 -14.67 1.97 -8.50
C GLN A 87 -13.53 1.87 -7.47
N ILE A 88 -12.38 1.32 -7.84
CA ILE A 88 -11.25 1.14 -6.93
C ILE A 88 -10.28 2.33 -6.91
N HIS A 89 -10.48 3.32 -7.78
CA HIS A 89 -9.65 4.52 -7.78
C HIS A 89 -9.92 5.37 -6.53
N ARG A 90 -8.85 5.94 -6.00
CA ARG A 90 -8.92 6.82 -4.84
C ARG A 90 -9.27 8.23 -5.29
N THR A 91 -10.54 8.59 -5.18
CA THR A 91 -11.05 9.91 -5.59
C THR A 91 -10.51 11.07 -4.77
N SER A 92 -9.95 10.81 -3.59
CA SER A 92 -9.30 11.83 -2.74
C SER A 92 -7.91 12.24 -3.23
N PHE A 93 -7.32 11.53 -4.20
CA PHE A 93 -6.04 11.91 -4.79
C PHE A 93 -6.22 13.06 -5.77
N ASN A 94 -5.15 13.81 -6.05
CA ASN A 94 -5.20 14.82 -7.09
C ASN A 94 -5.22 14.14 -8.48
N LEU A 95 -6.41 14.01 -9.06
CA LEU A 95 -6.65 13.37 -10.35
C LEU A 95 -6.99 14.36 -11.47
N SER A 96 -7.12 15.65 -11.15
CA SER A 96 -7.54 16.69 -12.13
C SER A 96 -6.68 16.79 -13.39
N PRO A 97 -5.39 16.42 -13.42
CA PRO A 97 -4.63 16.45 -14.67
C PRO A 97 -4.94 15.28 -15.64
N TYR A 98 -5.75 14.31 -15.21
CA TYR A 98 -5.96 13.02 -15.90
C TYR A 98 -7.44 12.64 -16.09
N LEU A 99 -8.35 13.49 -15.62
CA LEU A 99 -9.78 13.43 -15.87
C LEU A 99 -10.15 14.70 -16.65
#